data_AF-A0A1V2N6X9-F1
#
_entry.id   AF-A0A1V2N6X9-F1
#
_cell.length_a   1.000
_cell.length_b   1.000
_cell.length_c   1.000
_cell.angle_alpha   90.00
_cell.angle_beta   90.00
_cell.angle_gamma   90.00
#
_symmetry.space_group_name_H-M   'P 1'
#
loop_
_entity.id
_entity.type
_entity.pdbx_description
1 polymer ?
#
loop_
_entity_poly.entity_id
_entity_poly.type
_entity_poly.pdbx_seq_one_letter_code
_entity_poly.pdbx_strand_id
1 'polypeptide(L)'
;MVSKDEKRYKNKSTGRPCKKGVARTDSGRISRSKKVKLSTEKIVQEARMRLFGLSAFQAAQAEGGSRVGRLRLTGKISSTQYQSFICFSHQYHQYINMIQSPNSLQRRGEYFRKYPYSEERDTQRCLAIKKNWLSLKKAIDEAQNNSSHNLWKALEYFLARDSHTTYSTPLSLELALFYATDILIDHYGIVSSKQKK
;
A
#
# COMPACT_ATOMS: atom_id res chain seq x y z
N MET A 1 13.05 -18.10 -55.03
CA MET A 1 14.26 -17.31 -54.73
C MET A 1 13.81 -16.05 -54.00
N VAL A 2 14.08 -15.95 -52.69
CA VAL A 2 13.61 -14.81 -51.89
C VAL A 2 14.57 -13.64 -52.09
N SER A 3 14.00 -12.48 -52.45
CA SER A 3 14.69 -11.23 -52.76
C SER A 3 15.72 -10.84 -51.68
N LYS A 4 16.88 -10.33 -52.13
CA LYS A 4 17.96 -9.79 -51.27
C LYS A 4 17.48 -8.64 -50.37
N ASP A 5 16.34 -8.02 -50.67
CA ASP A 5 15.81 -6.88 -49.94
C ASP A 5 15.01 -7.26 -48.69
N GLU A 6 14.40 -8.45 -48.65
CA GLU A 6 13.67 -8.92 -47.45
C GLU A 6 14.60 -9.25 -46.26
N LYS A 7 15.90 -9.43 -46.49
CA LYS A 7 16.87 -9.69 -45.42
C LYS A 7 17.37 -8.45 -44.69
N ARG A 8 17.08 -7.23 -45.16
CA ARG A 8 17.63 -5.98 -44.59
C ARG A 8 16.80 -5.32 -43.47
N TYR A 9 15.57 -5.78 -43.24
CA TYR A 9 14.70 -5.23 -42.20
C TYR A 9 14.88 -5.86 -40.82
N LYS A 10 15.81 -6.82 -40.66
CA LYS A 10 16.18 -7.35 -39.35
C LYS A 10 17.21 -6.44 -38.69
N ASN A 11 16.70 -5.47 -37.94
CA ASN A 11 17.35 -4.82 -36.81
C ASN A 11 18.57 -3.92 -37.11
N LYS A 12 18.35 -2.80 -37.82
CA LYS A 12 19.27 -1.65 -37.67
C LYS A 12 18.80 -0.81 -36.49
N SER A 13 19.26 -1.14 -35.28
CA SER A 13 19.15 -0.18 -34.16
C SER A 13 19.90 1.08 -34.57
N THR A 14 19.21 2.20 -34.73
CA THR A 14 19.83 3.49 -35.04
C THR A 14 20.66 3.94 -33.84
N GLY A 15 21.99 3.80 -33.93
CA GLY A 15 22.91 4.24 -32.87
C GLY A 15 24.20 3.42 -32.78
N ARG A 16 25.15 3.90 -31.95
CA ARG A 16 26.40 3.18 -31.67
C ARG A 16 26.07 1.84 -30.98
N PRO A 17 26.59 0.70 -31.48
CA PRO A 17 26.32 -0.60 -30.86
C PRO A 17 26.80 -0.63 -29.41
N CYS A 18 25.93 -1.12 -28.52
CA CYS A 18 26.27 -1.28 -27.11
C CYS A 18 27.28 -2.42 -26.94
N LYS A 19 28.32 -2.20 -26.12
CA LYS A 19 29.26 -3.26 -25.71
C LYS A 19 28.51 -4.39 -24.99
N LYS A 20 28.67 -5.63 -25.46
CA LYS A 20 28.06 -6.84 -24.86
C LYS A 20 28.70 -7.14 -23.50
N GLY A 21 27.91 -7.66 -22.55
CA GLY A 21 28.40 -8.08 -21.22
C GLY A 21 28.72 -6.96 -20.24
N VAL A 22 28.40 -5.70 -20.56
CA VAL A 22 28.69 -4.55 -19.69
C VAL A 22 27.43 -4.10 -18.96
N ALA A 23 27.49 -4.09 -17.62
CA ALA A 23 26.44 -3.54 -16.75
C ALA A 23 26.18 -2.05 -17.06
N ARG A 24 24.92 -1.63 -17.12
CA ARG A 24 24.52 -0.23 -17.40
C ARG A 24 23.58 0.31 -16.32
N THR A 25 23.57 1.63 -16.17
CA THR A 25 22.58 2.37 -15.38
C THR A 25 21.26 2.50 -16.14
N ASP A 26 20.19 2.92 -15.47
CA ASP A 26 18.89 3.17 -16.11
C ASP A 26 18.95 4.24 -17.20
N SER A 27 19.88 5.19 -17.11
CA SER A 27 20.19 6.18 -18.15
C SER A 27 21.01 5.65 -19.35
N GLY A 28 21.35 4.35 -19.38
CA GLY A 28 22.14 3.73 -20.45
C GLY A 28 23.65 3.98 -20.38
N ARG A 29 24.15 4.66 -19.34
CA ARG A 29 25.60 4.83 -19.08
C ARG A 29 26.19 3.52 -18.57
N ILE A 30 27.46 3.25 -18.89
CA ILE A 30 28.18 2.09 -18.34
C ILE A 30 28.30 2.26 -16.82
N SER A 31 27.85 1.26 -16.08
CA SER A 31 27.95 1.25 -14.62
C SER A 31 29.42 1.12 -14.19
N ARG A 32 29.81 1.90 -13.18
CA ARG A 32 31.13 1.77 -12.54
C ARG A 32 31.19 0.62 -11.54
N SER A 33 30.04 0.07 -11.11
CA SER A 33 29.97 -1.05 -10.18
C SER A 33 29.92 -2.39 -10.92
N LYS A 34 30.71 -3.38 -10.45
CA LYS A 34 30.74 -4.75 -11.00
C LYS A 34 29.41 -5.50 -10.83
N LYS A 35 28.62 -5.12 -9.83
CA LYS A 35 27.24 -5.59 -9.63
C LYS A 35 26.27 -4.57 -10.22
N VAL A 36 25.33 -5.03 -11.03
CA VAL A 36 24.16 -4.24 -11.45
C VAL A 36 23.33 -3.99 -10.19
N LYS A 37 23.43 -2.80 -9.60
CA LYS A 37 22.43 -2.38 -8.61
C LYS A 37 21.17 -2.08 -9.41
N LEU A 38 20.22 -3.01 -9.41
CA LEU A 38 18.87 -2.75 -9.92
C LEU A 38 18.33 -1.52 -9.19
N SER A 39 17.66 -0.62 -9.91
CA SER A 39 16.94 0.47 -9.27
C SER A 39 15.88 -0.10 -8.33
N THR A 40 15.57 0.64 -7.27
CA THR A 40 14.53 0.29 -6.29
C THR A 40 13.21 -0.01 -7.00
N GLU A 41 12.88 0.75 -8.04
CA GLU A 41 11.71 0.55 -8.90
C GLU A 41 11.70 -0.82 -9.57
N LYS A 42 12.81 -1.24 -10.18
CA LYS A 42 12.94 -2.55 -10.83
C LYS A 42 12.84 -3.70 -9.82
N ILE A 43 13.44 -3.54 -8.64
CA ILE A 43 13.34 -4.54 -7.56
C ILE A 43 11.88 -4.70 -7.13
N VAL A 44 11.16 -3.59 -6.96
CA VAL A 44 9.74 -3.61 -6.60
C VAL A 44 8.88 -4.21 -7.72
N GLN A 45 9.17 -3.88 -8.98
CA GLN A 45 8.48 -4.45 -10.14
C GLN A 45 8.69 -5.97 -10.22
N GLU A 46 9.92 -6.46 -10.10
CA GLU A 46 10.24 -7.89 -10.07
C GLU A 46 9.55 -8.59 -8.89
N ALA A 47 9.54 -7.97 -7.70
CA ALA A 47 8.84 -8.49 -6.55
C ALA A 47 7.33 -8.62 -6.80
N ARG A 48 6.71 -7.62 -7.45
CA ARG A 48 5.29 -7.67 -7.82
C ARG A 48 4.99 -8.79 -8.81
N MET A 49 5.84 -8.97 -9.82
CA MET A 49 5.70 -10.06 -10.79
C MET A 49 5.79 -11.42 -10.10
N ARG A 50 6.81 -11.62 -9.26
CA ARG A 50 7.07 -12.89 -8.56
C ARG A 50 6.00 -13.23 -7.53
N LEU A 51 5.57 -12.26 -6.72
CA LEU A 51 4.64 -12.49 -5.61
C LEU A 51 3.17 -12.51 -6.06
N PHE A 52 2.81 -11.72 -7.08
CA PHE A 52 1.42 -11.52 -7.46
C PHE A 52 1.09 -12.00 -8.88
N GLY A 53 2.04 -12.62 -9.59
CA GLY A 53 1.81 -13.18 -10.93
C GLY A 53 1.47 -12.13 -11.99
N LEU A 54 1.83 -10.86 -11.76
CA LEU A 54 1.57 -9.78 -12.71
C LEU A 54 2.52 -9.85 -13.91
N SER A 55 2.03 -9.46 -15.09
CA SER A 55 2.92 -9.22 -16.23
C SER A 55 3.86 -8.04 -15.95
N ALA A 56 4.99 -7.97 -16.66
CA ALA A 56 5.94 -6.87 -16.50
C ALA A 56 5.29 -5.49 -16.72
N PHE A 57 4.36 -5.40 -17.68
CA PHE A 57 3.60 -4.19 -17.94
C PHE A 57 2.67 -3.81 -16.77
N GLN A 58 1.89 -4.75 -16.25
CA GLN A 58 1.00 -4.53 -15.11
C GLN A 58 1.77 -4.22 -13.82
N ALA A 59 2.92 -4.87 -13.60
CA ALA A 59 3.75 -4.62 -12.43
C ALA A 59 4.36 -3.21 -12.41
N ALA A 60 4.59 -2.62 -13.59
CA ALA A 60 5.06 -1.24 -13.74
C ALA A 60 3.96 -0.20 -13.46
N GLN A 61 2.69 -0.56 -13.60
CA GLN A 61 1.60 0.37 -13.32
C GLN A 61 1.53 0.69 -11.82
N ALA A 62 1.12 1.93 -11.51
CA ALA A 62 0.92 2.38 -10.13
C ALA A 62 -0.07 1.47 -9.37
N GLU A 63 -1.06 0.95 -10.08
CA GLU A 63 -2.08 0.03 -9.59
C GLU A 63 -1.48 -1.28 -9.05
N GLY A 64 -0.38 -1.76 -9.64
CA GLY A 64 0.31 -2.96 -9.18
C GLY A 64 0.87 -2.83 -7.75
N GLY A 65 1.06 -1.61 -7.28
CA GLY A 65 1.51 -1.32 -5.91
C GLY A 65 0.43 -1.54 -4.84
N SER A 66 -0.85 -1.36 -5.19
CA SER A 66 -1.96 -1.49 -4.24
C SER A 66 -2.68 -2.82 -4.42
N ARG A 67 -3.16 -3.43 -3.33
CA ARG A 67 -3.97 -4.66 -3.41
C ARG A 67 -5.18 -4.49 -4.31
N VAL A 68 -5.94 -3.40 -4.14
CA VAL A 68 -7.16 -3.17 -4.93
C VAL A 68 -6.82 -2.89 -6.40
N GLY A 69 -5.70 -2.23 -6.67
CA GLY A 69 -5.20 -2.11 -8.04
C GLY A 69 -4.83 -3.45 -8.66
N ARG A 70 -4.16 -4.35 -7.90
CA ARG A 70 -3.89 -5.72 -8.37
C ARG A 70 -5.15 -6.51 -8.67
N LEU A 71 -6.21 -6.36 -7.87
CA LEU A 71 -7.51 -6.99 -8.15
C LEU A 71 -8.10 -6.49 -9.48
N ARG A 72 -7.94 -5.20 -9.79
CA ARG A 72 -8.35 -4.66 -11.10
C ARG A 72 -7.49 -5.21 -12.23
N LEU A 73 -6.17 -5.23 -12.07
CA LEU A 73 -5.23 -5.70 -13.09
C LEU A 73 -5.40 -7.19 -13.40
N THR A 74 -5.81 -7.98 -12.42
CA THR A 74 -6.12 -9.41 -12.57
C THR A 74 -7.56 -9.68 -13.02
N GLY A 75 -8.37 -8.64 -13.21
CA GLY A 75 -9.76 -8.75 -13.66
C GLY A 75 -10.74 -9.26 -12.61
N LYS A 76 -10.32 -9.38 -11.34
CA LYS A 76 -11.18 -9.79 -10.21
C LYS A 76 -12.21 -8.70 -9.85
N ILE A 77 -11.90 -7.44 -10.12
CA ILE A 77 -12.86 -6.33 -9.98
C ILE A 77 -12.90 -5.51 -11.26
N SER A 78 -14.07 -4.93 -11.54
CA SER A 78 -14.28 -4.02 -12.67
C SER A 78 -13.59 -2.67 -12.45
N SER A 79 -13.38 -1.94 -13.55
CA SER A 79 -12.81 -0.59 -13.49
C SER A 79 -13.70 0.38 -12.72
N THR A 80 -15.02 0.20 -12.74
CA THR A 80 -15.97 1.03 -12.00
C THR A 80 -15.85 0.77 -10.51
N GLN A 81 -15.80 -0.49 -10.08
CA GLN A 81 -15.58 -0.86 -8.67
C GLN A 81 -14.25 -0.33 -8.14
N TYR A 82 -13.18 -0.42 -8.94
CA TYR A 82 -11.89 0.18 -8.61
C TYR A 82 -11.98 1.69 -8.39
N GLN A 83 -12.65 2.40 -9.30
CA GLN A 83 -12.82 3.85 -9.20
C GLN A 83 -13.67 4.25 -7.98
N SER A 84 -14.77 3.52 -7.73
CA SER A 84 -15.59 3.72 -6.54
C SER A 84 -14.78 3.51 -5.25
N PHE A 85 -13.90 2.51 -5.21
CA PHE A 85 -13.01 2.29 -4.08
C PHE A 85 -12.03 3.45 -3.89
N ILE A 86 -11.43 3.98 -4.97
CA ILE A 86 -10.55 5.16 -4.87
C ILE A 86 -11.30 6.35 -4.28
N CYS A 87 -12.49 6.65 -4.81
CA CYS A 87 -13.32 7.76 -4.33
C CYS A 87 -13.66 7.60 -2.84
N PHE A 88 -14.12 6.40 -2.45
CA PHE A 88 -14.42 6.09 -1.06
C PHE A 88 -13.19 6.21 -0.15
N SER A 89 -12.06 5.62 -0.54
CA SER A 89 -10.81 5.68 0.24
C SER A 89 -10.35 7.11 0.45
N HIS A 90 -10.45 7.95 -0.58
CA HIS A 90 -10.11 9.37 -0.48
C HIS A 90 -11.03 10.11 0.50
N GLN A 91 -12.35 9.91 0.38
CA GLN A 91 -13.34 10.53 1.27
C GLN A 91 -13.16 10.08 2.72
N TYR A 92 -12.95 8.77 2.93
CA TYR A 92 -12.70 8.19 4.24
C TYR A 92 -11.45 8.79 4.88
N HIS A 93 -10.34 8.87 4.14
CA HIS A 93 -9.12 9.50 4.64
C HIS A 93 -9.32 11.00 4.96
N GLN A 94 -10.08 11.74 4.15
CA GLN A 94 -10.41 13.13 4.46
C GLN A 94 -11.19 13.25 5.76
N TYR A 95 -12.21 12.42 5.94
CA TYR A 95 -13.03 12.38 7.14
C TYR A 95 -12.18 12.07 8.39
N ILE A 96 -11.38 11.00 8.34
CA ILE A 96 -10.47 10.59 9.42
C ILE A 96 -9.47 11.70 9.76
N ASN A 97 -8.96 12.43 8.75
CA ASN A 97 -8.08 13.59 8.96
C ASN A 97 -8.79 14.78 9.60
N MET A 98 -10.03 15.05 9.22
CA MET A 98 -10.84 16.14 9.76
C MET A 98 -11.11 15.93 11.26
N ILE A 99 -11.46 14.71 11.66
CA ILE A 99 -11.76 14.38 13.06
C ILE A 99 -10.50 14.17 13.92
N GLN A 100 -9.30 14.31 13.34
CA GLN A 100 -8.01 14.11 14.02
C GLN A 100 -7.93 12.79 14.80
N SER A 101 -8.53 11.73 14.25
CA SER A 101 -8.51 10.40 14.86
C SER A 101 -7.06 9.95 15.11
N PRO A 102 -6.77 9.13 16.13
CA PRO A 102 -5.43 8.55 16.31
C PRO A 102 -4.88 7.87 15.05
N ASN A 103 -5.75 7.29 14.21
CA ASN A 103 -5.42 6.68 12.92
C ASN A 103 -5.29 7.67 11.75
N SER A 104 -5.59 8.95 11.96
CA SER A 104 -5.31 10.04 10.99
C SER A 104 -3.81 10.32 10.85
N LEU A 105 -2.99 9.67 11.69
CA LEU A 105 -1.54 9.63 11.60
C LEU A 105 -1.03 8.65 10.53
N GLN A 106 -1.78 8.44 9.43
CA GLN A 106 -1.09 8.05 8.20
C GLN A 106 -0.08 9.15 7.91
N ARG A 107 1.20 8.83 8.16
CA ARG A 107 2.34 9.62 7.69
C ARG A 107 2.15 9.74 6.18
N ARG A 108 1.50 10.82 5.74
CA ARG A 108 1.59 11.30 4.35
C ARG A 108 3.07 11.27 4.06
N GLY A 109 3.49 10.38 3.15
CA GLY A 109 4.89 10.12 2.89
C GLY A 109 5.65 11.43 2.82
N GLU A 110 6.57 11.63 3.77
CA GLU A 110 7.69 12.58 3.83
C GLU A 110 7.54 14.03 3.33
N TYR A 111 6.38 14.51 2.87
CA TYR A 111 6.33 15.70 2.02
C TYR A 111 5.32 16.78 2.40
N PHE A 112 4.58 16.66 3.51
CA PHE A 112 3.71 17.77 3.92
C PHE A 112 3.70 17.98 5.43
N ARG A 113 4.78 18.61 5.90
CA ARG A 113 4.76 19.79 6.78
C ARG A 113 6.20 20.30 6.90
N LYS A 114 6.55 21.35 6.17
CA LYS A 114 7.72 22.20 6.44
C LYS A 114 7.52 22.99 7.74
N TYR A 115 7.16 22.33 8.83
CA TYR A 115 7.39 22.93 10.13
C TYR A 115 8.80 22.49 10.53
N PRO A 116 9.75 23.43 10.70
CA PRO A 116 11.04 23.06 11.28
C PRO A 116 10.73 22.35 12.59
N TYR A 117 11.27 21.13 12.74
CA TYR A 117 11.19 20.40 13.99
C TYR A 117 11.70 21.32 15.10
N SER A 118 10.88 21.50 16.13
CA SER A 118 11.17 22.35 17.26
C SER A 118 10.96 21.50 18.49
N GLU A 119 12.06 21.23 19.18
CA GLU A 119 12.08 20.41 20.39
C GLU A 119 11.14 20.98 21.46
N GLU A 120 11.08 22.30 21.59
CA GLU A 120 10.13 23.01 22.45
C GLU A 120 8.66 22.72 22.10
N ARG A 121 8.31 22.70 20.81
CA ARG A 121 6.93 22.40 20.39
C ARG A 121 6.57 20.94 20.58
N ASP A 122 7.50 20.02 20.33
CA ASP A 122 7.23 18.60 20.53
C ASP A 122 7.17 18.24 22.01
N THR A 123 8.02 18.84 22.85
CA THR A 123 7.95 18.69 24.32
C THR A 123 6.63 19.23 24.88
N GLN A 124 6.20 20.44 24.47
CA GLN A 124 4.90 21.00 24.85
C GLN A 124 3.74 20.09 24.40
N ARG A 125 3.79 19.57 23.18
CA ARG A 125 2.79 18.64 22.66
C ARG A 125 2.74 17.35 23.49
N CYS A 126 3.90 16.75 23.78
CA CYS A 126 3.99 15.54 24.60
C CYS A 126 3.44 15.77 26.01
N LEU A 127 3.75 16.92 26.63
CA LEU A 127 3.20 17.31 27.93
C LEU A 127 1.68 17.49 27.87
N ALA A 128 1.14 18.10 26.82
CA ALA A 128 -0.30 18.26 26.62
C ALA A 128 -1.01 16.90 26.45
N ILE A 129 -0.45 15.99 25.65
CA ILE A 129 -0.96 14.62 25.48
C ILE A 129 -0.96 13.89 26.83
N LYS A 130 0.15 13.96 27.58
CA LYS A 130 0.25 13.33 28.91
C LYS A 130 -0.77 13.91 29.89
N LYS A 131 -0.97 15.23 29.89
CA LYS A 131 -1.98 15.91 30.73
C LYS A 131 -3.39 15.44 30.39
N ASN A 132 -3.74 15.41 29.11
CA ASN A 132 -5.05 14.96 28.65
C ASN A 132 -5.28 13.48 28.99
N TRP A 133 -4.27 12.63 28.80
CA TRP A 133 -4.31 11.22 29.19
C TRP A 133 -4.56 11.05 30.68
N LEU A 134 -3.83 11.77 31.54
CA LEU A 134 -4.05 11.71 32.99
C LEU A 134 -5.43 12.20 33.40
N SER A 135 -5.94 13.26 32.75
CA SER A 135 -7.30 13.77 32.98
C SER A 135 -8.37 12.74 32.60
N LEU A 136 -8.21 12.10 31.44
CA LEU A 136 -9.12 11.06 30.96
C LEU A 136 -9.08 9.83 31.87
N LYS A 137 -7.88 9.40 32.28
CA LYS A 137 -7.70 8.29 33.22
C LYS A 137 -8.47 8.55 34.52
N LYS A 138 -8.32 9.74 35.11
CA LYS A 138 -9.06 10.13 36.32
C LYS A 138 -10.57 10.10 36.12
N ALA A 139 -11.06 10.64 35.00
CA ALA A 139 -12.50 10.63 34.70
C ALA A 139 -13.06 9.20 34.57
N ILE A 140 -12.29 8.29 33.96
CA ILE A 140 -12.65 6.87 33.88
C ILE A 140 -12.63 6.21 35.26
N ASP A 141 -11.62 6.47 36.07
CA ASP A 141 -11.50 5.92 37.43
C ASP A 141 -12.65 6.42 38.33
N GLU A 142 -13.03 7.69 38.23
CA GLU A 142 -14.21 8.26 38.92
C GLU A 142 -15.52 7.61 38.46
N ALA A 143 -15.71 7.45 37.15
CA ALA A 143 -16.87 6.77 36.60
C ALA A 143 -16.91 5.28 36.99
N GLN A 144 -15.75 4.63 37.07
CA GLN A 144 -15.58 3.23 37.48
C GLN A 144 -16.05 3.04 38.92
N ASN A 145 -15.65 3.94 39.83
CA ASN A 145 -16.04 3.90 41.23
C ASN A 145 -17.56 4.11 41.44
N ASN A 146 -18.21 4.84 40.53
CA ASN A 146 -19.64 5.12 40.57
C ASN A 146 -20.49 4.09 39.80
N SER A 147 -19.87 3.07 39.18
CA SER A 147 -20.57 2.07 38.38
C SER A 147 -20.34 0.65 38.91
N SER A 148 -21.27 -0.25 38.65
CA SER A 148 -21.13 -1.68 38.94
C SER A 148 -20.37 -2.44 37.85
N HIS A 149 -19.90 -1.77 36.79
CA HIS A 149 -19.31 -2.37 35.60
C HIS A 149 -17.82 -2.06 35.50
N ASN A 150 -17.04 -2.91 34.82
CA ASN A 150 -15.62 -2.66 34.57
C ASN A 150 -15.43 -1.91 33.24
N LEU A 151 -15.40 -0.58 33.32
CA LEU A 151 -15.24 0.35 32.20
C LEU A 151 -13.89 0.18 31.51
N TRP A 152 -12.81 -0.07 32.27
CA TRP A 152 -11.49 -0.34 31.71
C TRP A 152 -11.50 -1.56 30.79
N LYS A 153 -12.12 -2.64 31.24
CA LYS A 153 -12.26 -3.89 30.46
C LYS A 153 -13.18 -3.70 29.24
N ALA A 154 -14.22 -2.89 29.35
CA ALA A 154 -15.08 -2.55 28.22
C ALA A 154 -14.31 -1.75 27.15
N LEU A 155 -13.54 -0.75 27.55
CA LEU A 155 -12.69 0.04 26.63
C LEU A 155 -11.61 -0.83 25.97
N GLU A 156 -10.96 -1.71 26.73
CA GLU A 156 -9.98 -2.68 26.19
C GLU A 156 -10.63 -3.60 25.15
N TYR A 157 -11.83 -4.10 25.42
CA TYR A 157 -12.58 -4.92 24.46
C TYR A 157 -12.91 -4.16 23.18
N PHE A 158 -13.37 -2.90 23.27
CA PHE A 158 -13.64 -2.07 22.10
C PHE A 158 -12.37 -1.81 21.29
N LEU A 159 -11.27 -1.43 21.95
CA LEU A 159 -9.99 -1.17 21.28
C LEU A 159 -9.41 -2.44 20.62
N ALA A 160 -9.51 -3.60 21.28
CA ALA A 160 -9.08 -4.88 20.73
C ALA A 160 -9.91 -5.31 19.51
N ARG A 161 -11.19 -4.97 19.49
CA ARG A 161 -12.11 -5.26 18.38
C ARG A 161 -11.91 -4.31 17.20
N ASP A 162 -11.66 -3.04 17.46
CA ASP A 162 -11.43 -2.01 16.42
C ASP A 162 -10.05 -2.13 15.77
N SER A 163 -9.06 -2.62 16.52
CA SER A 163 -7.69 -2.75 16.02
C SER A 163 -7.46 -3.97 15.12
N HIS A 164 -8.40 -4.92 15.04
CA HIS A 164 -8.20 -6.25 14.42
C HIS A 164 -6.94 -7.01 14.93
N THR A 165 -6.20 -6.47 15.90
CA THR A 165 -4.94 -7.03 16.42
C THR A 165 -5.25 -7.96 17.58
N THR A 166 -5.93 -9.06 17.30
CA THR A 166 -5.90 -10.21 18.22
C THR A 166 -4.72 -11.10 17.79
N TYR A 167 -3.64 -11.03 18.59
CA TYR A 167 -2.46 -11.89 18.59
C TYR A 167 -1.44 -11.75 17.45
N SER A 168 -0.18 -11.78 17.86
CA SER A 168 1.05 -11.77 17.06
C SER A 168 0.98 -12.69 15.84
N THR A 169 0.63 -12.17 14.66
CA THR A 169 1.23 -12.59 13.39
C THR A 169 1.16 -11.45 12.36
N PRO A 170 2.27 -10.76 12.06
CA PRO A 170 2.23 -9.56 11.22
C PRO A 170 2.15 -9.84 9.70
N LEU A 171 1.98 -11.10 9.27
CA LEU A 171 1.84 -11.43 7.84
C LEU A 171 0.80 -12.51 7.54
N SER A 172 0.57 -13.49 8.42
CA SER A 172 -0.35 -14.58 8.12
C SER A 172 -1.82 -14.18 8.23
N LEU A 173 -2.18 -13.20 9.05
CA LEU A 173 -3.57 -12.77 9.19
C LEU A 173 -4.03 -11.91 8.01
N GLU A 174 -3.17 -11.02 7.49
CA GLU A 174 -3.45 -10.32 6.24
C GLU A 174 -3.56 -11.29 5.06
N LEU A 175 -2.62 -12.25 4.94
CA LEU A 175 -2.69 -13.29 3.91
C LEU A 175 -3.93 -14.19 4.06
N ALA A 176 -4.30 -14.55 5.28
CA ALA A 176 -5.50 -15.36 5.57
C ALA A 176 -6.79 -14.58 5.29
N LEU A 177 -6.86 -13.30 5.63
CA LEU A 177 -7.97 -12.43 5.25
C LEU A 177 -8.01 -12.23 3.74
N PHE A 178 -6.87 -12.14 3.06
CA PHE A 178 -6.82 -12.07 1.60
C PHE A 178 -7.29 -13.36 0.95
N TYR A 179 -6.91 -14.51 1.49
CA TYR A 179 -7.36 -15.82 1.03
C TYR A 179 -8.85 -16.03 1.31
N ALA A 180 -9.32 -15.68 2.50
CA ALA A 180 -10.74 -15.75 2.86
C ALA A 180 -11.60 -14.82 1.99
N THR A 181 -11.13 -13.60 1.73
CA THR A 181 -11.85 -12.68 0.83
C THR A 181 -11.82 -13.14 -0.62
N ASP A 182 -10.73 -13.76 -1.10
CA ASP A 182 -10.69 -14.39 -2.42
C ASP A 182 -11.69 -15.55 -2.52
N ILE A 183 -11.78 -16.42 -1.50
CA ILE A 183 -12.80 -17.49 -1.44
C ILE A 183 -14.21 -16.91 -1.43
N LEU A 184 -14.45 -15.84 -0.67
CA LEU A 184 -15.76 -15.19 -0.63
C LEU A 184 -16.11 -14.55 -1.98
N ILE A 185 -15.14 -13.95 -2.68
CA ILE A 185 -15.34 -13.39 -4.02
C ILE A 185 -15.68 -14.50 -5.03
N ASP A 186 -14.99 -15.64 -4.95
CA ASP A 186 -15.23 -16.80 -5.81
C ASP A 186 -16.59 -17.47 -5.50
N HIS A 187 -16.93 -17.59 -4.21
CA HIS A 187 -18.16 -18.26 -3.74
C HIS A 187 -19.42 -17.41 -3.96
N TYR A 188 -19.36 -16.10 -3.67
CA TYR A 188 -20.49 -15.19 -3.86
C TYR A 188 -20.55 -14.61 -5.28
N GLY A 189 -19.61 -14.99 -6.15
CA GLY A 189 -19.65 -14.64 -7.55
C GLY A 189 -19.67 -13.14 -7.78
N ILE A 190 -18.67 -12.41 -7.28
CA ILE A 190 -18.34 -11.07 -7.84
C ILE A 190 -17.61 -11.29 -9.19
N VAL A 191 -18.18 -12.15 -10.02
CA VAL A 191 -17.73 -12.36 -11.39
C VAL A 191 -18.35 -11.24 -12.19
N SER A 192 -17.47 -10.35 -12.66
CA SER A 192 -17.69 -9.44 -13.78
C SER A 192 -18.68 -10.08 -14.75
N SER A 193 -19.79 -9.39 -15.03
CA SER A 193 -20.75 -9.81 -16.06
C SER A 193 -19.96 -10.12 -17.33
N LYS A 194 -19.75 -11.42 -17.58
CA LYS A 194 -19.13 -11.92 -18.80
C LYS A 194 -19.85 -11.22 -19.95
N GLN A 195 -19.09 -10.43 -20.71
CA GLN A 195 -19.52 -10.06 -22.05
C GLN A 195 -19.71 -11.39 -22.80
N LYS A 196 -20.98 -11.79 -22.93
CA LYS A 196 -21.40 -12.64 -24.02
C LYS A 196 -21.21 -11.81 -25.29
N LYS A 197 -20.15 -12.11 -26.04
CA LYS A 197 -20.14 -12.29 -27.50
C LYS A 197 -18.76 -12.73 -27.94
#